data_AF-A0A6L5FBH1-F1
#
_entry.id   AF-A0A6L5FBH1-F1
#
_cell.length_a   1.000
_cell.length_b   1.000
_cell.length_c   1.000
_cell.angle_alpha   90.00
_cell.angle_beta   90.00
_cell.angle_gamma   90.00
#
_symmetry.space_group_name_H-M   'P 1'
#
loop_
_entity.id
_entity.type
_entity.pdbx_description
1 polymer ?
#
loop_
_entity_poly.entity_id
_entity_poly.type
_entity_poly.pdbx_seq_one_letter_code
_entity_poly.pdbx_strand_id
1 'polypeptide(L)'
;SWERIEPIAGLIEDIDVAVDAREDDYEGPEDPEFSGWHRHEYHLWTLEDVSEVGPIADRLEADLESLAAAVPDLELPPGVLTVGAQELIEEVAAPDGKLSGEEDRYSGTDLYDFKANVEGAEALVDLLAPALEEADPELLTTIESQFATLNDDLSQFGSFEEGYVHYDEVTEEQRGILAADLGQLAESLSLLNGTLGLE
;
A
#
# COMPACT_ATOMS: atom_id res chain seq x y z
N SER A 1 4.46 7.63 -2.17
CA SER A 1 5.84 7.15 -1.85
C SER A 1 5.82 6.24 -0.66
N TRP A 2 5.06 6.59 0.38
CA TRP A 2 4.78 5.78 1.55
C TRP A 2 4.32 4.35 1.21
N GLU A 3 3.20 4.23 0.51
CA GLU A 3 2.57 2.97 0.09
C GLU A 3 3.48 1.98 -0.67
N ARG A 4 4.52 2.47 -1.35
CA ARG A 4 5.49 1.57 -2.02
C ARG A 4 6.39 0.83 -1.04
N ILE A 5 6.60 1.39 0.15
CA ILE A 5 7.57 0.94 1.14
C ILE A 5 6.92 0.49 2.46
N GLU A 6 5.59 0.50 2.52
CA GLU A 6 4.78 0.23 3.71
C GLU A 6 5.22 -1.04 4.47
N PRO A 7 5.52 -2.20 3.86
CA PRO A 7 5.96 -3.38 4.61
C PRO A 7 7.30 -3.21 5.33
N ILE A 8 8.14 -2.30 4.84
CA ILE A 8 9.44 -2.01 5.44
C ILE A 8 9.30 -0.86 6.44
N ALA A 9 8.49 0.16 6.12
CA ALA A 9 8.21 1.28 7.01
C ALA A 9 7.42 0.83 8.26
N GLY A 10 6.46 -0.07 8.07
CA GLY A 10 5.60 -0.68 9.10
C GLY A 10 6.35 -1.52 10.13
N LEU A 11 7.62 -1.89 9.87
CA LEU A 11 8.50 -2.46 10.91
C LEU A 11 8.78 -1.47 12.05
N ILE A 12 8.47 -0.19 11.86
CA ILE A 12 8.47 0.84 12.90
C ILE A 12 7.01 1.19 13.23
N GLU A 13 6.31 0.25 13.86
CA GLU A 13 4.86 0.29 14.14
C GLU A 13 4.36 1.62 14.73
N ASP A 14 5.13 2.21 15.65
CA ASP A 14 4.76 3.50 16.28
C ASP A 14 4.66 4.64 15.25
N ILE A 15 5.48 4.62 14.20
CA ILE A 15 5.45 5.63 13.13
C ILE A 15 4.30 5.35 12.19
N ASP A 16 4.15 4.10 11.76
CA ASP A 16 3.09 3.63 10.87
C ASP A 16 1.71 4.14 11.32
N VAL A 17 1.34 3.81 12.56
CA VAL A 17 0.09 4.28 13.18
C VAL A 17 0.02 5.81 13.29
N ALA A 18 1.14 6.48 13.55
CA ALA A 18 1.16 7.93 13.71
C ALA A 18 0.94 8.70 12.39
N VAL A 19 1.33 8.10 11.26
CA VAL A 19 1.28 8.76 9.95
C VAL A 19 0.10 8.30 9.09
N ASP A 20 -0.36 7.05 9.22
CA ASP A 20 -1.29 6.44 8.25
C ASP A 20 -2.49 5.71 8.88
N ALA A 21 -2.67 5.76 10.20
CA ALA A 21 -3.87 5.18 10.81
C ALA A 21 -5.16 5.86 10.31
N ARG A 22 -6.26 5.11 10.26
CA ARG A 22 -7.57 5.59 9.77
C ARG A 22 -8.47 5.97 10.93
N GLU A 23 -9.55 6.70 10.67
CA GLU A 23 -10.49 7.12 11.73
C GLU A 23 -11.10 5.95 12.51
N ASP A 24 -11.18 4.76 11.90
CA ASP A 24 -11.73 3.54 12.49
C ASP A 24 -10.84 2.94 13.59
N ASP A 25 -9.57 3.35 13.64
CA ASP A 25 -8.63 2.99 14.71
C ASP A 25 -8.83 3.86 15.98
N TYR A 26 -9.73 4.84 15.92
CA TYR A 26 -10.00 5.83 16.97
C TYR A 26 -11.50 5.91 17.34
N GLU A 27 -11.89 6.83 18.23
CA GLU A 27 -13.32 7.10 18.51
C GLU A 27 -14.04 7.83 17.35
N GLY A 28 -13.35 8.07 16.24
CA GLY A 28 -13.83 8.71 15.02
C GLY A 28 -12.90 9.86 14.57
N PRO A 29 -13.31 10.65 13.56
CA PRO A 29 -12.44 11.63 12.93
C PRO A 29 -12.13 12.82 13.84
N GLU A 30 -12.92 13.04 14.89
CA GLU A 30 -12.73 14.12 15.88
C GLU A 30 -11.89 13.68 17.09
N ASP A 31 -11.42 12.44 17.14
CA ASP A 31 -10.56 11.96 18.22
C ASP A 31 -9.27 12.80 18.28
N PRO A 32 -8.89 13.34 19.45
CA PRO A 32 -7.69 14.17 19.59
C PRO A 32 -6.38 13.41 19.33
N GLU A 33 -6.37 12.07 19.40
CA GLU A 33 -5.20 11.26 19.09
C GLU A 33 -5.07 10.94 17.60
N PHE A 34 -6.14 11.12 16.81
CA PHE A 34 -6.12 10.90 15.36
C PHE A 34 -5.25 11.95 14.66
N SER A 35 -4.19 11.49 14.00
CA SER A 35 -3.15 12.31 13.36
C SER A 35 -2.87 11.82 11.93
N GLY A 36 -1.66 12.04 11.40
CA GLY A 36 -1.28 11.52 10.09
C GLY A 36 -1.99 12.13 8.88
N TRP A 37 -1.85 11.46 7.74
CA TRP A 37 -2.40 11.87 6.44
C TRP A 37 -3.93 11.89 6.44
N HIS A 38 -4.60 10.86 6.96
CA HIS A 38 -6.07 10.78 6.93
C HIS A 38 -6.74 11.85 7.82
N ARG A 39 -6.08 12.31 8.89
CA ARG A 39 -6.58 13.47 9.65
C ARG A 39 -6.51 14.75 8.80
N HIS A 40 -5.46 14.93 8.01
CA HIS A 40 -5.38 16.06 7.08
C HIS A 40 -6.40 15.94 5.95
N GLU A 41 -6.60 14.73 5.44
CA GLU A 41 -7.59 14.39 4.45
C GLU A 41 -9.01 14.79 4.92
N TYR A 42 -9.39 14.42 6.15
CA TYR A 42 -10.65 14.84 6.76
C TYR A 42 -10.80 16.37 6.80
N HIS A 43 -9.76 17.08 7.24
CA HIS A 43 -9.77 18.54 7.30
C HIS A 43 -9.91 19.21 5.93
N LEU A 44 -9.25 18.66 4.91
CA LEU A 44 -9.21 19.23 3.58
C LEU A 44 -10.49 18.93 2.77
N TRP A 45 -11.00 17.70 2.81
CA TRP A 45 -12.13 17.25 1.99
C TRP A 45 -13.48 17.28 2.69
N THR A 46 -13.51 17.16 4.02
CA THR A 46 -14.77 17.19 4.78
C THR A 46 -15.02 18.55 5.43
N LEU A 47 -14.04 19.08 6.15
CA LEU A 47 -14.22 20.35 6.87
C LEU A 47 -13.96 21.59 6.00
N GLU A 48 -13.16 21.44 4.93
CA GLU A 48 -12.64 22.54 4.14
C GLU A 48 -11.96 23.63 5.01
N ASP A 49 -11.33 23.22 6.12
CA ASP A 49 -10.70 24.10 7.11
C ASP A 49 -9.37 23.53 7.61
N VAL A 50 -8.29 24.27 7.34
CA VAL A 50 -6.91 23.94 7.71
C VAL A 50 -6.38 24.81 8.85
N SER A 51 -7.24 25.57 9.53
CA SER A 51 -6.82 26.46 10.62
C SER A 51 -6.26 25.72 11.84
N GLU A 52 -6.63 24.45 12.02
CA GLU A 52 -6.23 23.62 13.16
C GLU A 52 -5.21 22.53 12.82
N VAL A 53 -4.86 22.31 11.55
CA VAL A 53 -3.97 21.20 11.14
C VAL A 53 -2.48 21.49 11.30
N GLY A 54 -2.08 22.73 11.58
CA GLY A 54 -0.66 23.12 11.69
C GLY A 54 0.17 22.20 12.60
N PRO A 55 -0.25 21.97 13.86
CA PRO A 55 0.44 21.04 14.75
C PRO A 55 0.44 19.57 14.27
N ILE A 56 -0.59 19.16 13.52
CA ILE A 56 -0.71 17.80 12.96
C ILE A 56 0.29 17.63 11.82
N ALA A 57 0.46 18.65 10.99
CA ALA A 57 1.44 18.69 9.90
C ALA A 57 2.88 18.67 10.44
N ASP A 58 3.16 19.47 11.48
CA ASP A 58 4.47 19.50 12.14
C ASP A 58 4.83 18.12 12.72
N ARG A 59 3.86 17.42 13.32
CA ARG A 59 4.04 16.06 13.82
C ARG A 59 4.32 15.07 12.69
N LEU A 60 3.50 15.09 11.63
CA LEU A 60 3.67 14.22 10.48
C LEU A 60 5.07 14.38 9.83
N GLU A 61 5.55 15.62 9.66
CA GLU A 61 6.90 15.86 9.16
C GLU A 61 7.97 15.26 10.08
N ALA A 62 7.86 15.45 11.40
CA ALA A 62 8.81 14.91 12.37
C ALA A 62 8.81 13.38 12.43
N ASP A 63 7.64 12.74 12.31
CA ASP A 63 7.50 11.29 12.29
C ASP A 63 8.15 10.71 11.01
N LEU A 64 7.96 11.37 9.85
CA LEU A 64 8.61 10.98 8.60
C LEU A 64 10.13 11.21 8.60
N GLU A 65 10.62 12.29 9.21
CA GLU A 65 12.05 12.50 9.42
C GLU A 65 12.65 11.42 10.32
N SER A 66 11.91 10.99 11.35
CA SER A 66 12.33 9.92 12.25
C SER A 66 12.39 8.57 11.51
N LEU A 67 11.41 8.28 10.65
CA LEU A 67 11.45 7.11 9.77
C LEU A 67 12.67 7.15 8.87
N ALA A 68 12.87 8.26 8.15
CA ALA A 68 14.00 8.42 7.22
C ALA A 68 15.36 8.24 7.92
N ALA A 69 15.47 8.65 9.19
CA ALA A 69 16.67 8.45 10.00
C ALA A 69 16.84 6.99 10.48
N ALA A 70 15.75 6.26 10.70
CA ALA A 70 15.78 4.88 11.22
C ALA A 70 15.99 3.82 10.12
N VAL A 71 15.43 4.02 8.92
CA VAL A 71 15.48 3.07 7.80
C VAL A 71 16.90 2.54 7.48
N PRO A 72 17.97 3.36 7.46
CA PRO A 72 19.31 2.87 7.14
C PRO A 72 19.88 1.84 8.14
N ASP A 73 19.39 1.85 9.38
CA ASP A 73 19.85 0.98 10.47
C ASP A 73 18.85 -0.15 10.77
N LEU A 74 17.78 -0.27 9.98
CA LEU A 74 16.73 -1.26 10.18
C LEU A 74 17.25 -2.68 9.91
N GLU A 75 17.12 -3.55 10.91
CA GLU A 75 17.43 -4.96 10.74
C GLU A 75 16.29 -5.65 10.00
N LEU A 76 16.54 -6.00 8.73
CA LEU A 76 15.58 -6.70 7.89
C LEU A 76 15.57 -8.21 8.23
N PRO A 77 14.42 -8.78 8.64
CA PRO A 77 14.33 -10.20 8.91
C PRO A 77 14.50 -11.03 7.62
N PRO A 78 14.93 -12.30 7.74
CA PRO A 78 14.89 -13.23 6.61
C PRO A 78 13.48 -13.28 6.01
N GLY A 79 13.37 -13.25 4.69
CA GLY A 79 12.07 -13.28 4.02
C GLY A 79 11.28 -11.98 4.08
N VAL A 80 11.83 -10.87 4.60
CA VAL A 80 11.07 -9.60 4.61
C VAL A 80 10.61 -9.15 3.22
N LEU A 81 11.41 -9.43 2.18
CA LEU A 81 11.07 -9.01 0.82
C LEU A 81 9.92 -9.84 0.25
N THR A 82 9.89 -11.14 0.55
CA THR A 82 8.84 -12.06 0.10
C THR A 82 7.54 -11.82 0.87
N VAL A 83 7.64 -11.68 2.19
CA VAL A 83 6.50 -11.33 3.06
C VAL A 83 5.94 -9.96 2.68
N GLY A 84 6.79 -8.94 2.56
CA GLY A 84 6.34 -7.60 2.23
C GLY A 84 5.71 -7.47 0.85
N ALA A 85 6.21 -8.21 -0.16
CA ALA A 85 5.57 -8.24 -1.47
C ALA A 85 4.15 -8.81 -1.39
N GLN A 86 3.97 -9.87 -0.59
CA GLN A 86 2.66 -10.46 -0.35
C GLN A 86 1.74 -9.51 0.42
N GLU A 87 2.21 -8.93 1.51
CA GLU A 87 1.41 -8.02 2.37
C GLU A 87 0.85 -6.84 1.57
N LEU A 88 1.67 -6.18 0.73
CA LEU A 88 1.22 -5.08 -0.14
C LEU A 88 0.04 -5.46 -1.04
N ILE A 89 0.06 -6.68 -1.60
CA ILE A 89 -1.01 -7.12 -2.49
C ILE A 89 -2.23 -7.60 -1.69
N GLU A 90 -2.02 -8.29 -0.57
CA GLU A 90 -3.11 -8.76 0.30
C GLU A 90 -3.89 -7.61 0.92
N GLU A 91 -3.21 -6.54 1.32
CA GLU A 91 -3.83 -5.35 1.90
C GLU A 91 -4.75 -4.63 0.91
N VAL A 92 -4.32 -4.52 -0.34
CA VAL A 92 -5.19 -4.02 -1.42
C VAL A 92 -6.31 -5.01 -1.70
N ALA A 93 -6.04 -6.32 -1.70
CA ALA A 93 -7.04 -7.35 -2.02
C ALA A 93 -8.13 -7.54 -0.95
N ALA A 94 -7.82 -7.18 0.30
CA ALA A 94 -8.68 -7.47 1.43
C ALA A 94 -10.05 -6.77 1.29
N PRO A 95 -11.16 -7.49 1.51
CA PRO A 95 -12.51 -6.93 1.36
C PRO A 95 -12.84 -5.88 2.44
N ASP A 96 -12.14 -5.92 3.57
CA ASP A 96 -12.09 -4.95 4.66
C ASP A 96 -10.79 -4.12 4.65
N GLY A 97 -10.03 -4.20 3.57
CA GLY A 97 -8.84 -3.38 3.30
C GLY A 97 -9.12 -2.35 2.21
N LYS A 98 -8.09 -2.02 1.42
CA LYS A 98 -8.14 -0.84 0.54
C LYS A 98 -9.15 -0.98 -0.61
N LEU A 99 -9.51 -2.20 -1.06
CA LEU A 99 -10.48 -2.42 -2.15
C LEU A 99 -11.90 -1.88 -1.89
N SER A 100 -12.28 -1.68 -0.63
CA SER A 100 -13.59 -1.10 -0.31
C SER A 100 -13.63 0.41 -0.61
N GLY A 101 -12.46 1.07 -0.68
CA GLY A 101 -12.33 2.53 -0.71
C GLY A 101 -12.30 3.15 0.68
N GLU A 102 -11.91 2.37 1.69
CA GLU A 102 -11.91 2.82 3.10
C GLU A 102 -10.63 3.54 3.51
N GLU A 103 -9.57 3.47 2.68
CA GLU A 103 -8.29 4.12 2.92
C GLU A 103 -8.43 5.63 2.81
N ASP A 104 -8.81 6.10 1.63
CA ASP A 104 -8.98 7.51 1.30
C ASP A 104 -10.46 7.90 1.27
N ARG A 105 -11.18 7.64 2.37
CA ARG A 105 -12.66 7.76 2.40
C ARG A 105 -13.20 9.16 2.15
N TYR A 106 -12.38 10.21 2.27
CA TYR A 106 -12.79 11.59 2.04
C TYR A 106 -12.30 12.15 0.69
N SER A 107 -11.09 11.78 0.25
CA SER A 107 -10.49 12.24 -1.02
C SER A 107 -10.80 11.34 -2.20
N GLY A 108 -11.12 10.06 -1.95
CA GLY A 108 -11.39 9.03 -2.95
C GLY A 108 -10.20 8.74 -3.86
N THR A 109 -8.99 8.79 -3.29
CA THR A 109 -7.72 8.66 -4.01
C THR A 109 -7.09 7.26 -3.93
N ASP A 110 -7.83 6.25 -3.50
CA ASP A 110 -7.32 4.89 -3.22
C ASP A 110 -6.57 4.24 -4.40
N LEU A 111 -6.89 4.63 -5.65
CA LEU A 111 -6.18 4.12 -6.84
C LEU A 111 -4.70 4.54 -6.88
N TYR A 112 -4.34 5.65 -6.26
CA TYR A 112 -2.94 6.06 -6.12
C TYR A 112 -2.20 5.10 -5.19
N ASP A 113 -2.87 4.68 -4.11
CA ASP A 113 -2.31 3.77 -3.12
C ASP A 113 -2.21 2.37 -3.68
N PHE A 114 -3.28 1.86 -4.33
CA PHE A 114 -3.27 0.56 -5.00
C PHE A 114 -2.11 0.47 -5.98
N LYS A 115 -1.94 1.49 -6.83
CA LYS A 115 -0.85 1.51 -7.79
C LYS A 115 0.51 1.55 -7.10
N ALA A 116 0.64 2.29 -6.01
CA ALA A 116 1.87 2.34 -5.23
C ALA A 116 2.18 1.01 -4.54
N ASN A 117 1.20 0.33 -3.94
CA ASN A 117 1.41 -1.00 -3.34
C ASN A 117 1.83 -2.02 -4.41
N VAL A 118 1.18 -2.00 -5.59
CA VAL A 118 1.56 -2.86 -6.73
C VAL A 118 2.99 -2.59 -7.19
N GLU A 119 3.39 -1.33 -7.34
CA GLU A 119 4.77 -0.98 -7.70
C GLU A 119 5.79 -1.36 -6.63
N GLY A 120 5.41 -1.27 -5.34
CA GLY A 120 6.23 -1.72 -4.23
C GLY A 120 6.47 -3.23 -4.27
N ALA A 121 5.40 -4.01 -4.44
CA ALA A 121 5.46 -5.45 -4.54
C ALA A 121 6.28 -5.91 -5.76
N GLU A 122 6.07 -5.27 -6.93
CA GLU A 122 6.82 -5.54 -8.16
C GLU A 122 8.33 -5.27 -7.94
N ALA A 123 8.69 -4.15 -7.31
CA ALA A 123 10.07 -3.83 -7.00
C ALA A 123 10.73 -4.84 -6.04
N LEU A 124 9.98 -5.38 -5.07
CA LEU A 124 10.47 -6.45 -4.18
C LEU A 124 10.69 -7.76 -4.94
N VAL A 125 9.79 -8.12 -5.87
CA VAL A 125 9.95 -9.30 -6.73
C VAL A 125 11.13 -9.13 -7.69
N ASP A 126 11.33 -7.95 -8.26
CA ASP A 126 12.48 -7.64 -9.13
C ASP A 126 13.82 -7.89 -8.43
N LEU A 127 13.92 -7.56 -7.13
CA LEU A 127 15.10 -7.83 -6.33
C LEU A 127 15.33 -9.34 -6.12
N LEU A 128 14.25 -10.13 -6.08
CA LEU A 128 14.28 -11.58 -5.90
C LEU A 128 14.42 -12.34 -7.22
N ALA A 129 14.14 -11.69 -8.36
CA ALA A 129 14.08 -12.32 -9.68
C ALA A 129 15.30 -13.18 -10.03
N PRO A 130 16.57 -12.77 -9.76
CA PRO A 130 17.72 -13.64 -10.05
C PRO A 130 17.71 -14.97 -9.29
N ALA A 131 17.21 -14.98 -8.05
CA ALA A 131 17.11 -16.19 -7.25
C ALA A 131 15.88 -17.02 -7.64
N LEU A 132 14.77 -16.37 -7.98
CA LEU A 132 13.56 -17.03 -8.46
C LEU A 132 13.78 -17.68 -9.83
N GLU A 133 14.51 -17.04 -10.75
CA GLU A 133 14.86 -17.63 -12.05
C GLU A 133 15.67 -18.92 -11.91
N GLU A 134 16.54 -19.01 -10.89
CA GLU A 134 17.29 -20.25 -10.60
C GLU A 134 16.43 -21.31 -9.92
N ALA A 135 15.53 -20.92 -9.02
CA ALA A 135 14.72 -21.82 -8.21
C ALA A 135 13.46 -22.33 -8.94
N ASP A 136 12.69 -21.42 -9.53
CA ASP A 136 11.42 -21.67 -10.22
C ASP A 136 11.12 -20.57 -11.27
N PRO A 137 11.65 -20.68 -12.49
CA PRO A 137 11.43 -19.70 -13.56
C PRO A 137 9.98 -19.68 -14.08
N GLU A 138 9.22 -20.77 -13.88
CA GLU A 138 7.80 -20.80 -14.24
C GLU A 138 6.99 -19.91 -13.30
N LEU A 139 7.26 -19.99 -11.98
CA LEU A 139 6.65 -19.10 -10.99
C LEU A 139 6.99 -17.63 -11.25
N LEU A 140 8.25 -17.31 -11.56
CA LEU A 140 8.65 -15.94 -11.90
C LEU A 140 7.85 -15.41 -13.11
N THR A 141 7.78 -16.19 -14.19
CA THR A 141 7.01 -15.82 -15.39
C THR A 141 5.53 -15.61 -15.08
N THR A 142 4.94 -16.44 -14.20
CA THR A 142 3.55 -16.29 -13.78
C THR A 142 3.33 -14.98 -13.02
N ILE A 143 4.20 -14.66 -12.05
CA ILE A 143 4.11 -13.43 -11.25
C ILE A 143 4.26 -12.19 -12.15
N GLU A 144 5.26 -12.16 -13.04
CA GLU A 144 5.46 -11.05 -13.99
C GLU A 144 4.23 -10.82 -14.88
N SER A 145 3.60 -11.90 -15.35
CA SER A 145 2.38 -11.79 -16.15
C SER A 145 1.19 -11.27 -15.35
N GLN A 146 1.06 -11.63 -14.08
CA GLN A 146 -0.01 -11.14 -13.20
C GLN A 146 0.17 -9.66 -12.88
N PHE A 147 1.40 -9.21 -12.59
CA PHE A 147 1.71 -7.79 -12.46
C PHE A 147 1.38 -7.01 -13.74
N ALA A 148 1.73 -7.54 -14.92
CA ALA A 148 1.40 -6.91 -16.19
C ALA A 148 -0.12 -6.74 -16.37
N THR A 149 -0.91 -7.79 -16.08
CA THR A 149 -2.38 -7.71 -16.12
C THR A 149 -2.91 -6.65 -15.16
N LEU A 150 -2.48 -6.68 -13.90
CA LEU A 150 -2.96 -5.74 -12.88
C LEU A 150 -2.59 -4.29 -13.22
N ASN A 151 -1.39 -4.07 -13.74
CA ASN A 151 -0.95 -2.77 -14.23
C ASN A 151 -1.80 -2.28 -15.42
N ASP A 152 -2.11 -3.16 -16.37
CA ASP A 152 -2.99 -2.85 -17.50
C ASP A 152 -4.40 -2.48 -17.00
N ASP A 153 -4.94 -3.20 -16.03
CA ASP A 153 -6.26 -2.90 -15.44
C ASP A 153 -6.28 -1.58 -14.68
N LEU A 154 -5.29 -1.33 -13.83
CA LEU A 154 -5.17 -0.06 -13.12
C LEU A 154 -5.01 1.14 -14.07
N SER A 155 -4.32 0.95 -15.20
CA SER A 155 -4.13 2.01 -16.20
C SER A 155 -5.43 2.50 -16.83
N GLN A 156 -6.51 1.69 -16.79
CA GLN A 156 -7.82 2.09 -17.30
C GLN A 156 -8.47 3.19 -16.47
N PHE A 157 -8.01 3.38 -15.22
CA PHE A 157 -8.52 4.39 -14.30
C PHE A 157 -7.67 5.66 -14.24
N GLY A 158 -6.50 5.66 -14.88
CA GLY A 158 -5.60 6.82 -14.93
C GLY A 158 -4.13 6.47 -14.67
N SER A 159 -3.37 7.48 -14.24
CA SER A 159 -1.94 7.35 -13.93
C SER A 159 -1.48 8.42 -12.94
N PHE A 160 -0.29 8.28 -12.35
CA PHE A 160 0.32 9.35 -11.54
C PHE A 160 0.55 10.66 -12.31
N GLU A 161 0.73 10.62 -13.63
CA GLU A 161 0.98 11.81 -14.46
C GLU A 161 -0.32 12.52 -14.86
N GLU A 162 -1.32 11.75 -15.30
CA GLU A 162 -2.60 12.28 -15.78
C GLU A 162 -3.62 12.47 -14.66
N GLY A 163 -3.39 11.82 -13.53
CA GLY A 163 -4.31 11.64 -12.42
C GLY A 163 -5.19 10.38 -12.59
N TYR A 164 -5.58 9.80 -11.46
CA TYR A 164 -6.61 8.76 -11.40
C TYR A 164 -8.01 9.37 -11.25
N VAL A 165 -9.03 8.66 -11.75
CA VAL A 165 -10.44 8.97 -11.43
C VAL A 165 -10.70 8.82 -9.93
N HIS A 166 -11.77 9.45 -9.44
CA HIS A 166 -12.22 9.25 -8.07
C HIS A 166 -12.69 7.80 -7.88
N TYR A 167 -12.42 7.18 -6.73
CA TYR A 167 -12.67 5.75 -6.53
C TYR A 167 -14.17 5.36 -6.63
N ASP A 168 -15.08 6.28 -6.31
CA ASP A 168 -16.53 6.11 -6.55
C ASP A 168 -16.91 5.89 -8.03
N GLU A 169 -16.04 6.25 -8.98
CA GLU A 169 -16.26 5.99 -10.41
C GLU A 169 -15.91 4.54 -10.79
N VAL A 170 -15.16 3.82 -9.94
CA VAL A 170 -14.81 2.41 -10.16
C VAL A 170 -15.99 1.53 -9.82
N THR A 171 -16.59 0.92 -10.84
CA THR A 171 -17.80 0.12 -10.70
C THR A 171 -17.56 -1.18 -9.93
N GLU A 172 -18.61 -1.76 -9.34
CA GLU A 172 -18.55 -3.06 -8.66
C GLU A 172 -17.98 -4.18 -9.56
N GLU A 173 -18.30 -4.17 -10.86
CA GLU A 173 -17.74 -5.12 -11.83
C GLU A 173 -16.22 -4.96 -11.96
N GLN A 174 -15.74 -3.72 -12.07
CA GLN A 174 -14.31 -3.40 -12.15
C GLN A 174 -13.58 -3.74 -10.84
N ARG A 175 -14.18 -3.43 -9.68
CA ARG A 175 -13.63 -3.84 -8.37
C ARG A 175 -13.54 -5.36 -8.27
N GLY A 176 -14.53 -6.09 -8.80
CA GLY A 176 -14.52 -7.55 -8.83
C GLY A 176 -13.42 -8.15 -9.73
N ILE A 177 -13.07 -7.47 -10.83
CA ILE A 177 -11.93 -7.86 -11.69
C ILE A 177 -10.63 -7.65 -10.92
N LEU A 178 -10.42 -6.44 -10.37
CA LEU A 178 -9.24 -6.14 -9.55
C LEU A 178 -9.07 -7.13 -8.40
N ALA A 179 -10.15 -7.45 -7.68
CA ALA A 179 -10.13 -8.43 -6.59
C ALA A 179 -9.63 -9.81 -7.04
N ALA A 180 -10.10 -10.27 -8.21
CA ALA A 180 -9.71 -11.57 -8.73
C ALA A 180 -8.24 -11.60 -9.14
N ASP A 181 -7.73 -10.53 -9.75
CA ASP A 181 -6.35 -10.45 -10.19
C ASP A 181 -5.38 -10.24 -9.03
N LEU A 182 -5.73 -9.37 -8.07
CA LEU A 182 -5.02 -9.22 -6.80
C LEU A 182 -4.97 -10.53 -6.02
N GLY A 183 -6.09 -11.25 -5.91
CA GLY A 183 -6.14 -12.55 -5.22
C GLY A 183 -5.24 -13.61 -5.88
N GLN A 184 -5.24 -13.70 -7.21
CA GLN A 184 -4.35 -14.61 -7.94
C GLN A 184 -2.86 -14.26 -7.75
N LEU A 185 -2.55 -12.96 -7.73
CA LEU A 185 -1.20 -12.48 -7.47
C LEU A 185 -0.77 -12.78 -6.03
N ALA A 186 -1.61 -12.49 -5.04
CA ALA A 186 -1.36 -12.81 -3.63
C ALA A 186 -1.08 -14.31 -3.42
N GLU A 187 -1.90 -15.19 -4.02
CA GLU A 187 -1.68 -16.64 -3.98
C GLU A 187 -0.30 -17.01 -4.55
N SER A 188 0.13 -16.38 -5.64
CA SER A 188 1.42 -16.67 -6.28
C SER A 188 2.60 -16.14 -5.44
N LEU A 189 2.47 -14.94 -4.87
CA LEU A 189 3.46 -14.33 -3.98
C LEU A 189 3.64 -15.14 -2.68
N SER A 190 2.57 -15.77 -2.18
CA SER A 190 2.64 -16.64 -0.99
C SER A 190 3.60 -17.84 -1.14
N LEU A 191 3.92 -18.23 -2.39
CA LEU A 191 4.84 -19.33 -2.68
C LEU A 191 6.32 -18.94 -2.57
N LEU A 192 6.64 -17.64 -2.59
CA LEU A 192 8.01 -17.16 -2.69
C LEU A 192 8.91 -17.64 -1.54
N ASN A 193 8.41 -17.61 -0.29
CA ASN A 193 9.17 -18.03 0.88
C ASN A 193 9.62 -19.49 0.79
N GLY A 194 8.69 -20.39 0.45
CA GLY A 194 8.97 -21.81 0.29
C GLY A 194 9.89 -22.10 -0.89
N THR A 195 9.66 -21.43 -2.02
CA THR A 195 10.49 -21.56 -3.24
C THR A 195 11.94 -21.14 -3.00
N LEU A 196 12.15 -20.07 -2.24
CA LEU A 196 13.48 -19.54 -1.95
C LEU A 196 14.14 -20.13 -0.69
N GLY A 197 13.43 -20.99 0.04
CA GLY A 197 13.94 -21.63 1.27
C GLY A 197 14.20 -20.63 2.40
N LEU A 198 13.29 -19.67 2.59
CA LEU A 198 13.37 -18.58 3.57
C LEU A 198 12.52 -18.82 4.84
N GLU A 199 11.92 -20.01 4.99
CA GLU A 199 11.16 -20.43 6.18
C GLU A 199 12.02 -20.64 7.46
#